data_AF-A0A944R6Q4-F1
#
_entry.id   AF-A0A944R6Q4-F1
#
_cell.length_a   1.000
_cell.length_b   1.000
_cell.length_c   1.000
_cell.angle_alpha   90.00
_cell.angle_beta   90.00
_cell.angle_gamma   90.00
#
_symmetry.space_group_name_H-M   'P 1'
#
loop_
_entity.id
_entity.type
_entity.pdbx_description
1 polymer ?
#
loop_
_entity_poly.entity_id
_entity_poly.type
_entity_poly.pdbx_seq_one_letter_code
_entity_poly.pdbx_strand_id
1 'polypeptide(L)'
;RVRGRLHDSAQVHFGIAVSYDNGEFAGMFRGDLLKKQPVSKIAGQKEFEVIYQLSDFTVDPCVRRKQDSLARTPDGLYLDRLWVFTNMGSSSGLMVHEVELIPGEIR
;
A
#
# COMPACT_ATOMS: atom_id res chain seq x y z
N ARG A 1 -2.02 6.94 -4.81
CA ARG A 1 -0.75 7.22 -5.51
C ARG A 1 0.35 7.49 -4.50
N VAL A 2 1.56 6.99 -4.76
CA VAL A 2 2.75 7.23 -3.93
C VAL A 2 3.89 7.67 -4.84
N ARG A 3 4.55 8.78 -4.50
CA ARG A 3 5.73 9.28 -5.21
C ARG A 3 6.91 9.39 -4.26
N GLY A 4 8.08 9.07 -4.79
CA GLY A 4 9.29 9.01 -4.00
C GLY A 4 10.54 8.84 -4.83
N ARG A 5 11.64 8.62 -4.11
CA ARG A 5 12.97 8.35 -4.66
C ARG A 5 13.57 7.09 -4.04
N LEU A 6 14.44 6.45 -4.81
CA LEU A 6 15.23 5.30 -4.42
C LEU A 6 16.69 5.53 -4.80
N HIS A 7 17.62 5.24 -3.89
CA HIS A 7 19.04 5.27 -4.26
C HIS A 7 19.40 4.10 -5.18
N ASP A 8 18.90 2.91 -4.85
CA ASP A 8 19.15 1.66 -5.56
C ASP A 8 17.86 1.05 -6.10
N SER A 9 17.98 0.24 -7.17
CA SER A 9 16.82 -0.45 -7.75
C SER A 9 16.22 -1.44 -6.78
N ALA A 10 14.98 -1.17 -6.34
CA ALA A 10 14.25 -1.97 -5.38
C ALA A 10 12.75 -1.99 -5.69
N GLN A 11 12.09 -3.09 -5.36
CA GLN A 11 10.64 -3.13 -5.35
C GLN A 11 10.11 -2.36 -4.13
N VAL A 12 9.23 -1.40 -4.37
CA VAL A 12 8.53 -0.69 -3.29
C VAL A 12 7.26 -1.48 -2.96
N HIS A 13 7.11 -1.82 -1.70
CA HIS A 13 5.94 -2.48 -1.13
C HIS A 13 5.08 -1.46 -0.40
N PHE A 14 3.78 -1.70 -0.40
CA PHE A 14 2.80 -0.78 0.16
C PHE A 14 1.69 -1.55 0.89
N GLY A 15 1.27 -1.01 2.03
CA GLY A 15 0.11 -1.49 2.76
C GLY A 15 -0.63 -0.37 3.49
N ILE A 16 -1.86 -0.67 3.86
CA ILE A 16 -2.80 0.26 4.50
C ILE A 16 -3.49 -0.39 5.69
N ALA A 17 -3.79 0.41 6.71
CA ALA A 17 -4.76 0.09 7.74
C ALA A 17 -5.98 0.98 7.54
N VAL A 18 -7.15 0.40 7.74
CA VAL A 18 -8.43 1.07 7.56
C VAL A 18 -9.30 0.93 8.79
N SER A 19 -10.21 1.88 8.96
CA SER A 19 -11.20 1.91 10.03
C SER A 19 -12.62 2.01 9.49
N TYR A 20 -13.57 1.59 10.31
CA TYR A 20 -14.99 1.88 10.11
C TYR A 20 -15.28 3.36 10.38
N ASP A 21 -16.48 3.82 10.05
CA ASP A 21 -16.94 5.19 10.29
C ASP A 21 -16.91 5.62 11.77
N ASN A 22 -17.09 4.65 12.68
CA ASN A 22 -16.98 4.83 14.12
C ASN A 22 -15.52 4.90 14.63
N GLY A 23 -14.52 4.81 13.74
CA GLY A 23 -13.10 4.83 14.07
C GLY A 23 -12.52 3.50 14.56
N GLU A 24 -13.32 2.45 14.68
CA GLU A 24 -12.82 1.12 15.05
C GLU A 24 -11.98 0.51 13.93
N PHE A 25 -10.96 -0.24 14.33
CA PHE A 25 -10.06 -0.92 13.40
C PHE A 25 -10.82 -1.94 12.53
N ALA A 26 -10.79 -1.73 11.21
CA ALA A 26 -11.51 -2.57 10.25
C ALA A 26 -10.60 -3.56 9.52
N GLY A 27 -9.30 -3.29 9.40
CA GLY A 27 -8.37 -4.25 8.81
C GLY A 27 -7.02 -3.66 8.41
N MET A 28 -6.13 -4.56 8.00
CA MET A 28 -4.86 -4.26 7.36
C MET A 28 -4.78 -5.00 6.04
N PHE A 29 -4.27 -4.32 5.02
CA PHE A 29 -4.20 -4.84 3.68
C PHE A 29 -2.86 -4.54 3.03
N ARG A 30 -2.35 -5.49 2.24
CA ARG A 30 -1.16 -5.29 1.41
C ARG A 30 -1.44 -5.51 -0.06
N GLY A 31 -0.71 -4.75 -0.86
CA GLY A 31 -0.79 -4.80 -2.31
C GLY A 31 0.17 -5.74 -3.01
N ASP A 32 1.18 -6.22 -2.29
CA ASP A 32 2.32 -6.96 -2.85
C ASP A 32 2.15 -8.48 -2.83
N LEU A 33 1.19 -9.01 -2.06
CA LEU A 33 1.05 -10.46 -1.84
C LEU A 33 0.72 -11.25 -3.10
N LEU A 34 -0.05 -10.67 -4.02
CA LEU A 34 -0.45 -11.33 -5.27
C LEU A 34 0.35 -10.88 -6.49
N LYS A 35 1.43 -10.08 -6.30
CA LYS A 35 2.20 -9.46 -7.40
C LYS A 35 1.35 -8.70 -8.42
N LYS A 36 0.14 -8.31 -8.04
CA LYS A 36 -0.79 -7.54 -8.88
C LYS A 36 -0.37 -6.09 -9.02
N GLN A 37 0.38 -5.59 -8.03
CA GLN A 37 0.88 -4.23 -8.07
C GLN A 37 2.08 -4.07 -9.00
N PRO A 38 2.13 -2.99 -9.79
CA PRO A 38 3.25 -2.72 -10.66
C PRO A 38 4.52 -2.47 -9.84
N VAL A 39 5.62 -3.11 -10.24
CA VAL A 39 6.95 -2.79 -9.70
C VAL A 39 7.27 -1.34 -10.06
N SER A 40 7.70 -0.56 -9.08
CA SER A 40 8.13 0.83 -9.26
C SER A 40 9.23 0.87 -10.33
N LYS A 41 8.93 1.41 -11.50
CA LYS A 41 9.94 1.66 -12.52
C LYS A 41 10.70 2.91 -12.11
N ILE A 42 12.00 2.77 -11.90
CA ILE A 42 12.86 3.90 -11.63
C ILE A 42 13.07 4.64 -12.95
N ALA A 43 12.54 5.86 -13.04
CA ALA A 43 12.86 6.76 -14.15
C ALA A 43 14.31 7.26 -14.00
N GLY A 44 14.88 7.85 -15.06
CA GLY A 44 16.31 8.25 -15.11
C GLY A 44 16.82 9.18 -14.00
N GLN A 45 15.97 9.66 -13.09
CA GLN A 45 16.30 10.49 -11.94
C GLN A 45 16.13 9.80 -10.57
N LYS A 46 16.17 8.47 -10.48
CA LYS A 46 15.99 7.75 -9.21
C LYS A 46 14.61 7.95 -8.57
N GLU A 47 13.66 8.47 -9.34
CA GLU A 47 12.27 8.72 -8.92
C GLU A 47 11.38 7.54 -9.29
N PHE A 48 10.38 7.31 -8.45
CA PHE A 48 9.31 6.36 -8.72
C PHE A 48 7.96 7.00 -8.48
N GLU A 49 6.99 6.59 -9.29
CA GLU A 49 5.58 6.83 -9.09
C GLU A 49 4.85 5.50 -9.21
N VAL A 50 4.00 5.21 -8.22
CA VAL A 50 3.14 4.02 -8.25
C VAL A 50 1.71 4.41 -7.93
N ILE A 51 0.80 3.88 -8.73
CA ILE A 51 -0.64 3.99 -8.54
C ILE A 51 -1.15 2.60 -8.16
N TYR A 52 -1.87 2.54 -7.05
CA TYR A 52 -2.46 1.32 -6.51
C TYR A 52 -3.97 1.45 -6.54
N GLN A 53 -4.65 0.44 -7.07
CA GLN A 53 -6.10 0.33 -6.94
C GLN A 53 -6.44 -0.38 -5.64
N LEU A 54 -7.46 0.11 -4.92
CA LEU A 54 -7.93 -0.51 -3.68
C LEU A 54 -8.33 -1.98 -3.90
N SER A 55 -8.89 -2.30 -5.06
CA SER A 55 -9.25 -3.67 -5.47
C SER A 55 -8.07 -4.64 -5.60
N ASP A 56 -6.84 -4.14 -5.72
CA ASP A 56 -5.64 -4.97 -5.82
C ASP A 56 -5.08 -5.38 -4.46
N PHE A 57 -5.59 -4.79 -3.38
CA PHE A 57 -5.18 -5.10 -2.02
C PHE A 57 -5.77 -6.42 -1.55
N THR A 58 -5.01 -7.09 -0.70
CA THR A 58 -5.38 -8.34 -0.07
C THR A 58 -5.14 -8.26 1.42
N VAL A 59 -5.89 -9.04 2.20
CA VAL A 59 -5.78 -9.06 3.66
C VAL A 59 -4.34 -9.33 4.07
N ASP A 60 -3.78 -8.48 4.94
CA ASP A 60 -2.43 -8.63 5.45
C ASP A 60 -2.32 -9.93 6.29
N PRO A 61 -1.29 -10.77 6.07
CA PRO A 61 -1.10 -12.00 6.83
C PRO A 61 -1.07 -11.79 8.35
N CYS A 62 -0.63 -10.63 8.83
CA CYS A 62 -0.58 -10.35 10.27
C CYS A 62 -1.95 -10.28 10.94
N VAL A 63 -3.02 -9.96 10.19
CA VAL A 63 -4.40 -9.92 10.69
C VAL A 63 -5.24 -11.11 10.24
N ARG A 64 -4.65 -12.05 9.49
CA ARG A 64 -5.37 -13.19 8.90
C ARG A 64 -6.14 -14.05 9.92
N ARG A 65 -5.62 -14.17 11.15
CA ARG A 65 -6.30 -14.90 12.24
C ARG A 65 -7.63 -14.26 12.68
N LYS A 66 -7.84 -12.98 12.37
CA LYS A 66 -9.05 -12.22 12.68
C LYS A 66 -9.86 -11.86 11.42
N GLN A 67 -9.55 -12.46 10.28
CA GLN A 67 -10.17 -12.09 9.00
C GLN A 67 -11.70 -12.24 9.00
N ASP A 68 -12.25 -13.17 9.80
CA ASP A 68 -13.69 -13.41 9.87
C ASP A 68 -14.44 -12.31 10.65
N SER A 69 -13.72 -11.53 11.47
CA SER A 69 -14.25 -10.41 12.25
C SER A 69 -13.84 -9.04 11.69
N LEU A 70 -13.11 -9.01 10.58
CA LEU A 70 -12.57 -7.80 9.96
C LEU A 70 -13.11 -7.65 8.54
N ALA A 71 -12.94 -6.47 7.97
CA ALA A 71 -13.35 -6.23 6.60
C ALA A 71 -12.57 -7.13 5.62
N ARG A 72 -13.27 -7.61 4.59
CA ARG A 72 -12.68 -8.45 3.53
C ARG A 72 -12.01 -7.64 2.42
N THR A 73 -12.46 -6.40 2.24
CA THR A 73 -11.95 -5.44 1.25
C THR A 73 -11.76 -4.08 1.93
N PRO A 74 -10.87 -3.21 1.41
CA PRO A 74 -10.69 -1.86 1.93
C PRO A 74 -11.75 -0.86 1.42
N ASP A 75 -12.59 -1.24 0.46
CA ASP A 75 -13.61 -0.37 -0.16
C ASP A 75 -14.66 0.12 0.87
N GLY A 76 -15.01 1.41 0.77
CA GLY A 76 -16.00 2.05 1.66
C GLY A 76 -15.51 2.32 3.09
N LEU A 77 -14.23 2.08 3.38
CA LEU A 77 -13.63 2.29 4.69
C LEU A 77 -12.73 3.54 4.70
N TYR A 78 -12.43 4.01 5.91
CA TYR A 78 -11.59 5.19 6.12
C TYR A 78 -10.13 4.77 6.17
N LEU A 79 -9.25 5.46 5.44
CA LEU A 79 -7.81 5.25 5.54
C LEU A 79 -7.29 5.81 6.88
N ASP A 80 -6.76 4.92 7.72
CA ASP A 80 -6.20 5.27 9.03
C ASP A 80 -4.68 5.45 8.93
N ARG A 81 -3.99 4.45 8.38
CA ARG A 81 -2.52 4.45 8.26
C ARG A 81 -2.06 3.88 6.94
N LEU A 82 -0.86 4.27 6.52
CA LEU A 82 -0.16 3.72 5.38
C LEU A 82 1.29 3.38 5.75
N TRP A 83 1.85 2.37 5.12
CA TRP A 83 3.28 2.07 5.24
C TRP A 83 3.86 1.71 3.89
N VAL A 84 5.10 2.16 3.69
CA VAL A 84 5.86 1.97 2.45
C VAL A 84 7.23 1.45 2.83
N PHE A 85 7.69 0.39 2.19
CA PHE A 85 8.98 -0.20 2.49
C PHE A 85 9.59 -0.88 1.28
N THR A 86 10.91 -1.10 1.33
CA THR A 86 11.61 -1.99 0.39
C THR A 86 12.10 -3.19 1.17
N ASN A 87 11.94 -4.39 0.62
CA ASN A 87 12.50 -5.60 1.23
C ASN A 87 13.86 -5.92 0.58
N MET A 88 14.87 -5.16 0.97
CA MET A 88 16.25 -5.36 0.56
C MET A 88 17.07 -5.74 1.79
N GLY A 89 18.02 -6.67 1.65
CA GLY A 89 18.99 -6.99 2.71
C GLY A 89 19.94 -5.84 3.05
N SER A 90 19.87 -4.74 2.31
CA SER A 90 20.58 -3.48 2.49
C SER A 90 19.62 -2.29 2.38
N SER A 91 20.06 -1.10 2.76
CA SER A 91 19.28 0.12 2.52
C SER A 91 19.09 0.36 1.03
N SER A 92 17.86 0.68 0.62
CA SER A 92 17.53 1.12 -0.75
C SER A 92 17.59 2.64 -0.91
N GLY A 93 17.76 3.39 0.18
CA GLY A 93 17.61 4.84 0.19
C GLY A 93 16.19 5.32 -0.11
N LEU A 94 15.16 4.52 0.23
CA LEU A 94 13.75 4.88 0.05
C LEU A 94 13.42 6.21 0.73
N MET A 95 12.94 7.16 -0.06
CA MET A 95 12.35 8.42 0.40
C MET A 95 10.96 8.55 -0.22
N VAL A 96 9.93 8.66 0.61
CA VAL A 96 8.58 9.02 0.16
C VAL A 96 8.39 10.51 0.42
N HIS A 97 8.06 11.27 -0.63
CA HIS A 97 7.78 12.70 -0.50
C HIS A 97 6.32 13.04 -0.79
N GLU A 98 5.54 12.10 -1.32
CA GLU A 98 4.12 12.32 -1.56
C GLU A 98 3.28 11.05 -1.48
N VAL A 99 2.13 11.18 -0.83
CA VAL A 99 1.06 10.19 -0.83
C VAL A 99 -0.25 10.91 -1.08
N GLU A 100 -1.04 10.40 -2.01
CA GLU A 100 -2.31 10.99 -2.41
C GLU A 100 -3.37 9.89 -2.60
N LEU A 101 -4.55 10.12 -2.05
CA LEU A 101 -5.75 9.35 -2.37
C LEU A 101 -6.41 9.94 -3.60
N ILE A 102 -6.45 9.16 -4.68
CA ILE A 102 -7.11 9.56 -5.93
C ILE A 102 -8.53 9.01 -5.89
N PRO A 103 -9.57 9.85 -6.02
CA PRO A 103 -10.94 9.37 -6.13
C PRO A 103 -11.08 8.38 -7.30
N GLY A 104 -11.60 7.19 -7.01
CA GLY A 104 -12.06 6.24 -8.02
C GLY A 104 -13.58 6.25 -8.13
N GLU A 105 -14.11 5.62 -9.17
CA GLU A 105 -15.53 5.29 -9.19
C GLU A 105 -15.80 4.20 -8.14
N ILE A 106 -16.77 4.43 -7.25
CA ILE A 106 -17.34 3.36 -6.42
C ILE A 106 -18.09 2.44 -7.38
N ARG A 107 -17.60 1.22 -7.59
CA ARG A 107 -18.27 0.19 -8.41
C ARG A 107 -19.12 -0.72 -7.55
#